data_AF-A0A965YU20-F1
#
_entry.id   AF-A0A965YU20-F1
#
_cell.length_a   1.000
_cell.length_b   1.000
_cell.length_c   1.000
_cell.angle_alpha   90.00
_cell.angle_beta   90.00
_cell.angle_gamma   90.00
#
_symmetry.space_group_name_H-M   'P 1'
#
loop_
_entity.id
_entity.type
_entity.pdbx_description
1 polymer ?
#
loop_
_entity_poly.entity_id
_entity_poly.type
_entity_poly.pdbx_seq_one_letter_code
_entity_poly.pdbx_strand_id
1 'polypeptide(L)'
;MNSKYLHNFAIRLTPTFETFLSVLSLEGLSSNKKRYLRLRAWWAGNDSRRKKPIAMSVIERENILALGELLDETNSNDLIMKAEIYREAEDFEKAKALLEKIETTDLVKAVAFMKKHIEQKDPFVRKLVFE
;
A
#
# COMPACT_ATOMS: atom_id res chain seq x y z
N MET A 1 53.69 1.53 5.27
CA MET A 1 52.54 2.44 5.03
C MET A 1 51.39 1.60 4.53
N ASN A 2 50.35 1.43 5.36
CA ASN A 2 49.24 0.49 5.12
C ASN A 2 48.17 1.09 4.21
N SER A 3 48.02 0.51 3.03
CA SER A 3 46.83 0.65 2.18
C SER A 3 45.70 -0.20 2.76
N LYS A 4 44.89 0.40 3.63
CA LYS A 4 43.57 -0.12 4.02
C LYS A 4 42.61 1.06 3.96
N TYR A 5 41.34 0.77 3.64
CA TYR A 5 40.21 1.70 3.60
C TYR A 5 39.97 2.45 2.28
N LEU A 6 39.68 1.69 1.22
CA LEU A 6 38.63 2.08 0.28
C LEU A 6 37.53 1.02 0.34
N HIS A 7 36.70 1.09 1.38
CA HIS A 7 35.43 0.37 1.39
C HIS A 7 34.43 1.20 0.61
N ASN A 8 34.05 0.71 -0.56
CA ASN A 8 32.89 1.12 -1.33
C ASN A 8 31.63 1.03 -0.46
N PHE A 9 31.24 2.14 0.15
CA PHE A 9 29.88 2.32 0.64
C PHE A 9 29.01 2.70 -0.55
N ALA A 10 28.59 1.71 -1.34
CA ALA A 10 27.40 1.87 -2.14
C ALA A 10 26.22 2.02 -1.18
N ILE A 11 25.88 3.27 -0.82
CA ILE A 11 24.63 3.57 -0.13
C ILE A 11 23.53 3.08 -1.07
N ARG A 12 22.88 1.97 -0.71
CA ARG A 12 21.70 1.49 -1.42
C ARG A 12 20.60 2.52 -1.17
N LEU A 13 20.45 3.47 -2.09
CA LEU A 13 19.38 4.46 -2.04
C LEU A 13 18.05 3.72 -2.28
N THR A 14 17.38 3.33 -1.19
CA THR A 14 16.00 2.88 -1.26
C THR A 14 15.13 4.10 -1.60
N PRO A 15 14.37 4.09 -2.72
CA PRO A 15 13.53 5.23 -3.07
C PRO A 15 12.49 5.52 -1.98
N THR A 16 12.29 6.80 -1.69
CA THR A 16 11.30 7.26 -0.70
C THR A 16 9.92 7.43 -1.34
N PHE A 17 8.91 7.71 -0.50
CA PHE A 17 7.57 8.10 -0.96
C PHE A 17 7.64 9.27 -1.96
N GLU A 18 8.40 10.32 -1.61
CA GLU A 18 8.57 11.53 -2.42
C GLU A 18 9.26 11.23 -3.75
N THR A 19 10.23 10.30 -3.74
CA THR A 19 10.92 9.86 -4.96
C THR A 19 9.96 9.21 -5.95
N PHE A 20 9.01 8.39 -5.46
CA PHE A 20 8.01 7.78 -6.34
C PHE A 20 7.00 8.80 -6.86
N LEU A 21 6.58 9.76 -6.04
CA LEU A 21 5.69 10.83 -6.47
C LEU A 21 6.31 11.76 -7.52
N SER A 22 7.60 12.09 -7.40
CA SER A 22 8.27 12.94 -8.40
C SER A 22 8.37 12.28 -9.77
N VAL A 23 8.44 10.94 -9.83
CA VAL A 23 8.39 10.20 -11.09
C VAL A 23 6.96 10.17 -11.64
N LEU A 24 5.96 10.09 -10.75
CA LEU A 24 4.56 10.03 -11.14
C LEU A 24 4.07 11.32 -11.82
N SER A 25 4.71 12.47 -11.57
CA SER A 25 4.40 13.73 -12.24
C SER A 25 4.95 13.83 -13.67
N LEU A 26 5.71 12.85 -14.15
CA LEU A 26 6.19 12.82 -15.52
C LEU A 26 5.05 12.51 -16.51
N GLU A 27 5.09 13.17 -17.66
CA GLU A 27 4.15 12.93 -18.75
C GLU A 27 4.40 11.59 -19.46
N GLY A 28 3.40 11.07 -20.16
CA GLY A 28 3.52 9.87 -20.99
C GLY A 28 3.59 8.53 -20.25
N LEU A 29 3.37 8.52 -18.93
CA LEU A 29 3.32 7.26 -18.17
C LEU A 29 2.07 6.44 -18.49
N SER A 30 2.27 5.17 -18.85
CA SER A 30 1.18 4.20 -19.01
C SER A 30 0.47 3.90 -17.68
N SER A 31 -0.77 3.41 -17.75
CA SER A 31 -1.55 3.02 -16.57
C SER A 31 -0.80 2.05 -15.65
N ASN A 32 -0.16 1.02 -16.23
CA ASN A 32 0.62 0.04 -15.46
C ASN A 32 1.82 0.67 -14.72
N LYS A 33 2.51 1.64 -15.35
CA LYS A 33 3.60 2.37 -14.69
C LYS A 33 3.07 3.24 -13.55
N LYS A 34 1.95 3.92 -13.75
CA LYS A 34 1.29 4.71 -12.68
C LYS A 34 0.89 3.82 -11.51
N ARG A 35 0.21 2.69 -11.78
CA ARG A 35 -0.16 1.70 -10.77
C ARG A 35 1.05 1.22 -9.97
N TYR A 36 2.14 0.86 -10.65
CA TYR A 36 3.38 0.45 -10.00
C TYR A 36 3.94 1.55 -9.09
N LEU A 37 4.09 2.79 -9.59
CA LEU A 37 4.66 3.90 -8.83
C LEU A 37 3.83 4.21 -7.58
N ARG A 38 2.50 4.25 -7.70
CA ARG A 38 1.60 4.51 -6.58
C ARG A 38 1.65 3.41 -5.52
N LEU A 39 1.71 2.14 -5.94
CA LEU A 39 1.86 0.99 -5.04
C LEU A 39 3.18 1.07 -4.27
N ARG A 40 4.28 1.40 -4.97
CA ARG A 40 5.59 1.54 -4.34
C ARG A 40 5.67 2.73 -3.38
N ALA A 41 5.02 3.84 -3.72
CA ALA A 41 4.88 4.99 -2.83
C ALA A 41 4.12 4.58 -1.55
N TRP A 42 2.99 3.90 -1.68
CA TRP A 42 2.21 3.43 -0.53
C TRP A 42 3.02 2.52 0.39
N TRP A 43 3.74 1.54 -0.16
CA TRP A 43 4.63 0.68 0.63
C TRP A 43 5.73 1.45 1.35
N ALA A 44 6.37 2.41 0.66
CA ALA A 44 7.41 3.25 1.26
C ALA A 44 6.88 4.08 2.44
N GLY A 45 5.66 4.63 2.34
CA GLY A 45 5.01 5.32 3.45
C GLY A 45 4.68 4.38 4.62
N ASN A 46 4.19 3.18 4.30
CA ASN A 46 3.79 2.18 5.29
C ASN A 46 4.95 1.61 6.10
N ASP A 47 6.18 1.60 5.57
CA ASP A 47 7.35 1.11 6.29
C ASP A 47 7.60 1.86 7.61
N SER A 48 7.32 3.17 7.65
CA SER A 48 7.38 3.96 8.88
C SER A 48 6.27 3.60 9.87
N ARG A 49 5.06 3.31 9.36
CA ARG A 49 3.85 2.96 10.12
C ARG A 49 3.88 1.56 10.73
N ARG A 50 4.68 0.64 10.20
CA ARG A 50 4.84 -0.72 10.77
C ARG A 50 5.37 -0.72 12.22
N LYS A 51 6.11 0.33 12.61
CA LYS A 51 6.71 0.44 13.95
C LYS A 51 5.87 1.27 14.91
N LYS A 52 5.04 2.18 14.40
CA LYS A 52 4.26 3.14 15.18
C LYS A 52 2.95 3.47 14.47
N PRO A 53 1.81 3.55 15.17
CA PRO A 53 0.54 3.95 14.57
C PRO A 53 0.56 5.46 14.25
N ILE A 54 1.03 5.79 13.05
CA ILE A 54 1.09 7.16 12.53
C ILE A 54 -0.03 7.31 11.51
N ALA A 55 -0.82 8.37 11.62
CA ALA A 55 -1.88 8.68 10.65
C ALA A 55 -1.28 8.98 9.28
N MET A 56 -2.04 8.68 8.23
CA MET A 56 -1.66 8.98 6.86
C MET A 56 -1.74 10.50 6.59
N SER A 57 -0.77 11.05 5.88
CA SER A 57 -0.84 12.44 5.41
C SER A 57 -1.85 12.60 4.26
N VAL A 58 -2.29 13.83 4.00
CA VAL A 58 -3.23 14.13 2.90
C VAL A 58 -2.69 13.63 1.55
N ILE A 59 -1.41 13.87 1.26
CA ILE A 59 -0.78 13.49 -0.01
C ILE A 59 -0.67 11.96 -0.15
N GLU A 60 -0.36 11.25 0.94
CA GLU A 60 -0.38 9.79 0.95
C GLU A 60 -1.79 9.25 0.70
N ARG A 61 -2.81 9.87 1.31
CA ARG A 61 -4.23 9.51 1.12
C ARG A 61 -4.65 9.69 -0.33
N GLU A 62 -4.32 10.83 -0.94
CA GLU A 62 -4.56 11.06 -2.37
C GLU A 62 -3.86 10.02 -3.25
N ASN A 63 -2.63 9.63 -2.90
CA ASN A 63 -1.90 8.61 -3.65
C ASN A 63 -2.60 7.25 -3.61
N ILE A 64 -3.04 6.79 -2.43
CA ILE A 64 -3.67 5.47 -2.30
C ILE A 64 -5.07 5.45 -2.93
N LEU A 65 -5.85 6.52 -2.82
CA LEU A 65 -7.16 6.59 -3.46
C LEU A 65 -7.03 6.56 -4.98
N ALA A 66 -6.06 7.30 -5.54
CA ALA A 66 -5.77 7.24 -6.96
C ALA A 66 -5.16 5.90 -7.42
N LEU A 67 -4.53 5.12 -6.53
CA LEU A 67 -4.18 3.73 -6.80
C LEU A 67 -5.45 2.87 -6.87
N GLY A 68 -6.40 3.07 -5.94
CA GLY A 68 -7.67 2.35 -5.88
C GLY A 68 -8.48 2.46 -7.18
N GLU A 69 -8.43 3.60 -7.87
CA GLU A 69 -9.08 3.80 -9.17
C GLU A 69 -8.43 3.01 -10.33
N LEU A 70 -7.21 2.49 -10.14
CA LEU A 70 -6.49 1.67 -11.12
C LEU A 70 -6.60 0.16 -10.86
N LEU A 71 -7.33 -0.23 -9.80
CA LEU A 71 -7.52 -1.63 -9.41
C LEU A 71 -8.76 -2.22 -10.07
N ASP A 72 -8.62 -3.44 -10.58
CA ASP A 72 -9.65 -4.16 -11.30
C ASP A 72 -10.57 -4.92 -10.33
N GLU A 73 -11.83 -4.52 -10.24
CA GLU A 73 -12.80 -5.15 -9.34
C GLU A 73 -13.25 -6.55 -9.81
N THR A 74 -12.87 -6.99 -11.01
CA THR A 74 -13.08 -8.39 -11.45
C THR A 74 -12.00 -9.34 -10.93
N ASN A 75 -10.91 -8.80 -10.37
CA ASN A 75 -9.80 -9.56 -9.80
C ASN A 75 -9.86 -9.54 -8.27
N SER A 76 -9.93 -10.72 -7.63
CA SER A 76 -10.07 -10.81 -6.17
C SER A 76 -8.86 -10.26 -5.38
N ASN A 77 -7.63 -10.34 -5.91
CA ASN A 77 -6.47 -9.74 -5.25
C ASN A 77 -6.53 -8.21 -5.28
N ASP A 78 -7.01 -7.66 -6.38
CA ASP A 78 -7.23 -6.22 -6.52
C ASP A 78 -8.37 -5.75 -5.63
N LEU A 79 -9.44 -6.53 -5.47
CA LEU A 79 -10.50 -6.25 -4.49
C LEU A 79 -9.97 -6.19 -3.05
N ILE A 80 -9.13 -7.15 -2.63
CA ILE A 80 -8.48 -7.11 -1.30
C ILE A 80 -7.64 -5.85 -1.15
N MET A 81 -6.79 -5.55 -2.14
CA MET A 81 -5.93 -4.37 -2.09
C MET A 81 -6.75 -3.08 -2.05
N LYS A 82 -7.83 -3.01 -2.82
CA LYS A 82 -8.74 -1.86 -2.85
C LYS A 82 -9.46 -1.70 -1.51
N ALA A 83 -9.91 -2.80 -0.91
CA ALA A 83 -10.51 -2.78 0.43
C ALA A 83 -9.51 -2.28 1.49
N GLU A 84 -8.24 -2.67 1.40
CA GLU A 84 -7.18 -2.18 2.31
C GLU A 84 -6.93 -0.69 2.14
N ILE A 85 -6.90 -0.19 0.90
CA ILE A 85 -6.82 1.25 0.60
C ILE A 85 -7.96 2.00 1.28
N TYR A 86 -9.20 1.55 1.14
CA TYR A 86 -10.35 2.24 1.74
C TYR A 86 -10.36 2.13 3.27
N ARG A 87 -9.90 1.01 3.85
CA ARG A 87 -9.72 0.86 5.29
C ARG A 87 -8.69 1.85 5.84
N GLU A 88 -7.50 1.92 5.23
CA GLU A 88 -6.45 2.87 5.64
C GLU A 88 -6.84 4.34 5.38
N ALA A 89 -7.75 4.59 4.44
CA ALA A 89 -8.34 5.90 4.16
C ALA A 89 -9.57 6.25 5.03
N GLU A 90 -9.89 5.41 6.03
CA GLU A 90 -11.00 5.52 6.98
C GLU A 90 -12.41 5.41 6.35
N ASP A 91 -12.52 4.94 5.11
CA ASP A 91 -13.79 4.62 4.46
C ASP A 91 -14.13 3.14 4.66
N PHE A 92 -14.47 2.81 5.91
CA PHE A 92 -14.74 1.45 6.35
C PHE A 92 -15.94 0.81 5.65
N GLU A 93 -16.95 1.59 5.28
CA GLU A 93 -18.14 1.11 4.59
C GLU A 93 -17.79 0.65 3.16
N LYS A 94 -17.02 1.47 2.42
CA LYS A 94 -16.58 1.08 1.08
C LYS A 94 -15.61 -0.10 1.13
N ALA A 95 -14.72 -0.14 2.12
CA ALA A 95 -13.84 -1.30 2.35
C ALA A 95 -14.64 -2.58 2.56
N LYS A 96 -15.68 -2.55 3.41
CA LYS A 96 -16.56 -3.69 3.67
C LYS A 96 -17.29 -4.15 2.41
N ALA A 97 -17.90 -3.23 1.67
CA ALA A 97 -18.65 -3.54 0.44
C ALA A 97 -17.77 -4.20 -0.63
N LEU A 98 -16.48 -3.84 -0.72
CA LEU A 98 -15.53 -4.49 -1.63
C LEU A 98 -15.20 -5.94 -1.22
N LEU A 99 -15.06 -6.20 0.08
CA LEU A 99 -14.79 -7.56 0.57
C LEU A 99 -15.98 -8.51 0.36
N GLU A 100 -17.21 -7.99 0.33
CA GLU A 100 -18.42 -8.78 0.06
C GLU A 100 -18.49 -9.27 -1.40
N LYS A 101 -17.73 -8.67 -2.32
CA LYS A 101 -17.62 -9.13 -3.72
C LYS A 101 -16.68 -10.33 -3.91
N ILE A 102 -15.95 -10.73 -2.87
CA ILE A 102 -14.94 -11.77 -2.96
C ILE A 102 -15.58 -13.12 -2.64
N GLU A 103 -15.73 -13.95 -3.67
CA GLU A 103 -16.36 -15.28 -3.56
C GLU A 103 -15.34 -16.43 -3.40
N THR A 104 -14.06 -16.18 -3.64
CA THR A 104 -13.03 -17.23 -3.62
C THR A 104 -12.66 -17.71 -2.21
N THR A 105 -12.53 -19.02 -2.05
CA THR A 105 -12.11 -19.66 -0.78
C THR A 105 -10.63 -19.46 -0.46
N ASP A 106 -9.80 -19.16 -1.47
CA ASP A 106 -8.35 -19.05 -1.30
C ASP A 106 -7.93 -17.83 -0.46
N LEU A 107 -8.81 -16.82 -0.38
CA LEU A 107 -8.55 -15.56 0.31
C LEU A 107 -9.28 -15.45 1.66
N VAL A 108 -9.92 -16.52 2.14
CA VAL A 108 -10.75 -16.50 3.37
C VAL A 108 -10.01 -15.94 4.57
N LYS A 109 -8.74 -16.33 4.77
CA LYS A 109 -7.92 -15.80 5.89
C LYS A 109 -7.68 -14.29 5.76
N ALA A 110 -7.38 -13.80 4.56
CA ALA A 110 -7.15 -12.38 4.31
C ALA A 110 -8.45 -11.57 4.47
N VAL A 111 -9.57 -12.07 3.94
CA VAL A 111 -10.89 -11.44 4.10
C VAL A 111 -11.30 -11.37 5.57
N ALA A 112 -11.14 -12.46 6.34
CA ALA A 112 -11.48 -12.49 7.75
C ALA A 112 -10.62 -11.51 8.58
N PHE A 113 -9.31 -11.47 8.31
CA PHE A 113 -8.40 -10.51 8.93
C PHE A 113 -8.83 -9.06 8.65
N MET A 114 -9.14 -8.76 7.40
CA MET A 114 -9.59 -7.44 6.98
C MET A 114 -10.91 -7.03 7.62
N LYS A 115 -11.92 -7.91 7.63
CA LYS A 115 -13.23 -7.65 8.26
C LYS A 115 -13.09 -7.29 9.74
N LYS A 116 -12.26 -8.04 10.48
CA LYS A 116 -11.97 -7.75 11.89
C LYS A 116 -11.47 -6.33 12.10
N HIS A 117 -10.54 -5.84 11.26
CA HIS A 117 -9.96 -4.50 11.42
C HIS A 117 -10.90 -3.39 10.95
N ILE A 118 -11.74 -3.66 9.96
CA ILE A 118 -12.81 -2.76 9.53
C ILE A 118 -13.84 -2.58 10.66
N GLU A 119 -14.28 -3.65 11.30
CA GLU A 119 -15.22 -3.62 12.44
C GLU A 119 -14.65 -2.85 13.63
N GLN A 120 -13.35 -2.97 13.87
CA GLN A 120 -12.62 -2.23 14.90
C GLN A 120 -12.37 -0.75 14.54
N LYS A 121 -12.74 -0.33 13.32
CA LYS A 121 -12.41 0.99 12.75
C LYS A 121 -10.91 1.31 12.88
N ASP A 122 -10.07 0.31 12.65
CA ASP A 122 -8.62 0.47 12.71
C ASP A 122 -8.10 0.88 11.32
N PRO A 123 -7.55 2.10 11.14
CA PRO A 123 -7.00 2.55 9.87
C PRO A 123 -5.50 2.26 9.74
N PHE A 124 -4.85 1.72 10.76
CA PHE A 124 -3.39 1.56 10.75
C PHE A 124 -2.96 0.34 9.94
N VAL A 125 -1.73 0.39 9.45
CA VAL A 125 -1.10 -0.73 8.73
C VAL A 125 -1.00 -1.94 9.67
N ARG A 126 -1.55 -3.08 9.27
CA ARG A 126 -1.47 -4.33 10.04
C ARG A 126 -0.84 -5.43 9.22
N LYS A 127 0.01 -6.22 9.87
CA LYS A 127 0.66 -7.37 9.23
C LYS A 127 -0.29 -8.56 9.32
N LEU A 128 -0.66 -9.12 8.17
CA LEU A 128 -1.29 -10.44 8.11
C LEU A 128 -0.26 -11.49 8.56
N VAL A 129 -0.59 -12.24 9.61
CA VAL A 129 0.22 -13.35 10.11
C VAL A 129 -0.49 -14.63 9.72
N PHE A 130 0.19 -15.48 8.95
CA PHE A 130 -0.27 -16.85 8.70
C PHE A 130 0.42 -17.74 9.73
N GLU A 131 -0.38 -18.46 10.51
CA GLU A 131 0.06 -19.61 11.31
C GLU A 131 0.47 -20.77 10.39
#